data_AF-A0A914DFU8-F1
#
_entry.id   AF-A0A914DFU8-F1
#
_cell.length_a   1.000
_cell.length_b   1.000
_cell.length_c   1.000
_cell.angle_alpha   90.00
_cell.angle_beta   90.00
_cell.angle_gamma   90.00
#
_symmetry.space_group_name_H-M   'P 1'
#
loop_
_entity.id
_entity.type
_entity.pdbx_description
1 polymer ?
#
loop_
_entity_poly.entity_id
_entity_poly.type
_entity_poly.pdbx_seq_one_letter_code
_entity_poly.pdbx_strand_id
1 'polypeptide(L)'
;MDDILNCDGADEIWSPEVEEAFLEALILFPSLSRSKFKNQDGKLYNRNFLISSYIKKKTRKIRTPKQIASHIQVWKKKQLKSESIQVRFE
;
A
#
# COMPACT_ATOMS: atom_id res chain seq x y z
N MET A 1 -32.51 -9.66 -12.68
CA MET A 1 -32.79 -9.86 -11.25
C MET A 1 -31.44 -10.01 -10.60
N ASP A 2 -31.05 -8.91 -9.99
CA ASP A 2 -29.72 -8.58 -9.52
C ASP A 2 -29.31 -9.49 -8.37
N ASP A 3 -28.42 -10.44 -8.66
CA ASP A 3 -27.72 -11.20 -7.64
C ASP A 3 -26.70 -10.29 -6.95
N ILE A 4 -27.23 -9.56 -5.98
CA ILE A 4 -26.66 -9.32 -4.65
C ILE A 4 -25.17 -8.95 -4.70
N LEU A 5 -24.96 -7.64 -4.82
CA LEU A 5 -23.79 -6.94 -4.31
C LEU A 5 -23.44 -7.47 -2.92
N ASN A 6 -22.44 -8.35 -2.86
CA ASN A 6 -21.85 -8.79 -1.61
C ASN A 6 -21.14 -7.56 -1.00
N CYS A 7 -21.86 -6.87 -0.11
CA CYS A 7 -21.44 -5.66 0.57
C CYS A 7 -20.61 -6.04 1.80
N ASP A 8 -19.39 -6.54 1.59
CA ASP A 8 -18.37 -6.66 2.63
C ASP A 8 -17.52 -5.39 2.63
N GLY A 9 -17.98 -4.37 3.37
CA GLY A 9 -17.40 -3.01 3.42
C GLY A 9 -15.95 -2.89 3.92
N ALA A 10 -15.22 -4.00 4.10
CA ALA A 10 -13.79 -4.03 4.40
C ALA A 10 -12.93 -4.37 3.17
N ASP A 11 -13.44 -5.19 2.24
CA ASP A 11 -12.76 -5.58 0.99
C ASP A 11 -12.78 -4.48 -0.08
N GLU A 12 -13.65 -3.48 0.06
CA GLU A 12 -13.68 -2.34 -0.85
C GLU A 12 -12.45 -1.44 -0.68
N ILE A 13 -11.86 -1.38 0.51
CA ILE A 13 -10.73 -0.49 0.80
C ILE A 13 -9.44 -1.05 0.17
N TRP A 14 -9.19 -2.36 0.25
CA TRP A 14 -8.02 -3.01 -0.33
C TRP A 14 -8.42 -4.15 -1.27
N SER A 15 -9.22 -3.81 -2.28
CA SER A 15 -9.58 -4.76 -3.34
C SER A 15 -8.31 -5.37 -3.95
N PRO A 16 -8.36 -6.60 -4.48
CA PRO A 16 -7.18 -7.28 -5.04
C PRO A 16 -6.43 -6.45 -6.09
N GLU A 17 -7.17 -5.70 -6.91
CA GLU A 17 -6.62 -4.74 -7.89
C GLU A 17 -5.80 -3.61 -7.24
N VAL A 18 -6.27 -3.09 -6.10
CA VAL A 18 -5.58 -2.04 -5.32
C VAL A 18 -4.36 -2.60 -4.62
N GLU A 19 -4.46 -3.83 -4.10
CA GLU A 19 -3.36 -4.53 -3.45
C GLU A 19 -2.22 -4.79 -4.45
N GLU A 20 -2.54 -5.24 -5.66
CA GLU A 20 -1.56 -5.44 -6.74
C GLU A 20 -0.85 -4.12 -7.09
N ALA A 21 -1.61 -3.05 -7.30
CA ALA A 21 -1.03 -1.72 -7.57
C ALA A 21 -0.17 -1.20 -6.41
N PHE A 22 -0.54 -1.53 -5.17
CA PHE A 22 0.23 -1.18 -3.98
C PHE A 22 1.56 -1.92 -3.92
N LEU A 23 1.59 -3.23 -4.16
CA LEU A 23 2.81 -4.03 -4.17
C LEU A 23 3.77 -3.60 -5.27
N GLU A 24 3.25 -3.33 -6.47
CA GLU A 24 4.05 -2.79 -7.57
C GLU A 24 4.66 -1.44 -7.21
N ALA A 25 3.88 -0.54 -6.59
CA ALA A 25 4.39 0.73 -6.11
C ALA A 25 5.48 0.56 -5.03
N LEU A 26 5.39 -0.46 -4.18
CA LEU A 26 6.43 -0.76 -3.18
C LEU A 26 7.75 -1.19 -3.83
N ILE A 27 7.68 -1.94 -4.93
CA ILE A 27 8.84 -2.37 -5.73
C ILE A 27 9.43 -1.20 -6.50
N LEU A 28 8.60 -0.35 -7.11
CA LEU A 28 9.02 0.84 -7.86
C LEU A 28 9.67 1.91 -6.97
N PHE A 29 9.19 2.04 -5.74
CA PHE A 29 9.75 2.95 -4.75
C PHE A 29 10.36 2.13 -3.61
N PRO A 30 11.45 1.37 -3.83
CA PRO A 30 12.09 0.58 -2.79
C PRO A 30 12.60 1.55 -1.71
N SER A 31 12.46 1.19 -0.44
CA SER A 31 12.59 2.13 0.68
C SER A 31 13.96 2.80 0.73
N LEU A 32 14.03 4.07 0.31
CA LEU A 32 15.03 5.01 0.80
C LEU A 32 14.64 5.38 2.23
N SER A 33 15.13 4.57 3.18
CA SER A 33 15.01 4.81 4.62
C SER A 33 15.41 6.27 4.91
N ARG A 34 14.45 7.08 5.39
CA ARG A 34 14.61 8.47 5.89
C ARG A 34 14.81 9.63 4.91
N SER A 35 14.89 9.46 3.59
CA SER A 35 15.06 10.62 2.71
C SER A 35 13.71 11.14 2.19
N LYS A 36 13.29 12.31 2.67
CA LYS A 36 12.14 13.03 2.08
C LYS A 36 12.53 13.40 0.64
N PHE A 37 11.74 12.99 -0.35
CA PHE A 37 11.97 13.45 -1.72
C PHE A 37 11.56 14.92 -1.80
N LYS A 38 12.51 15.76 -2.19
CA LYS A 38 12.27 17.19 -2.45
C LYS A 38 12.04 17.31 -3.96
N ASN A 39 10.82 17.67 -4.37
CA ASN A 39 10.57 17.99 -5.77
C ASN A 39 11.26 19.31 -6.14
N GLN A 40 11.41 19.54 -7.45
CA GLN A 40 11.97 20.76 -8.02
C GLN A 40 11.19 22.02 -7.59
N ASP A 41 9.90 21.88 -7.25
CA ASP A 41 9.05 22.96 -6.71
C ASP A 41 9.24 23.23 -5.19
N GLY A 42 10.17 22.55 -4.53
CA GLY A 42 10.38 22.66 -3.08
C GLY A 42 9.33 21.94 -2.21
N LYS A 43 8.29 21.34 -2.81
CA LYS A 43 7.32 20.50 -2.10
C LYS A 43 7.95 19.16 -1.69
N LEU A 44 7.82 18.83 -0.41
CA LEU A 44 8.27 17.57 0.16
C LEU A 44 7.19 16.50 -0.07
N TYR A 45 7.45 15.55 -0.96
CA TYR A 45 6.57 14.41 -1.16
C TYR A 45 7.11 13.20 -0.41
N ASN A 46 6.27 12.61 0.44
CA ASN A 46 6.62 11.38 1.12
C ASN A 46 6.38 10.16 0.20
N ARG A 47 7.07 9.04 0.47
CA ARG A 47 6.89 7.77 -0.26
C ARG A 47 5.42 7.38 -0.38
N ASN A 48 4.64 7.63 0.68
CA ASN A 48 3.23 7.26 0.74
C ASN A 48 2.36 8.08 -0.22
N PHE A 49 2.72 9.32 -0.48
CA PHE A 49 2.08 10.19 -1.47
C PHE A 49 2.35 9.70 -2.88
N LEU A 50 3.59 9.24 -3.15
CA LEU A 50 3.94 8.64 -4.44
C LEU A 50 3.14 7.35 -4.68
N ILE A 51 3.10 6.47 -3.67
CA ILE A 51 2.30 5.23 -3.72
C ILE A 51 0.81 5.53 -3.91
N SER A 52 0.26 6.48 -3.14
CA SER A 52 -1.13 6.96 -3.29
C SER A 52 -1.42 7.44 -4.72
N SER A 53 -0.52 8.25 -5.28
CA SER A 53 -0.66 8.79 -6.64
C SER A 53 -0.59 7.70 -7.70
N TYR A 54 0.29 6.71 -7.50
CA TYR A 54 0.43 5.54 -8.36
C TYR A 54 -0.84 4.69 -8.38
N ILE A 55 -1.38 4.35 -7.21
CA ILE A 55 -2.62 3.57 -7.07
C ILE A 55 -3.78 4.29 -7.76
N LYS A 56 -3.91 5.62 -7.56
CA LYS A 56 -4.94 6.43 -8.22
C LYS A 56 -4.79 6.42 -9.74
N LYS A 57 -3.55 6.45 -10.26
CA LYS A 57 -3.30 6.41 -11.70
C LYS A 57 -3.66 5.05 -12.31
N LYS A 58 -3.34 3.96 -11.61
CA LYS A 58 -3.54 2.58 -12.09
C LYS A 58 -4.98 2.07 -11.94
N THR A 59 -5.54 2.18 -10.74
CA THR A 59 -6.85 1.58 -10.38
C THR A 59 -8.00 2.58 -10.42
N ARG A 60 -7.71 3.87 -10.64
CA ARG A 60 -8.67 5.00 -10.52
C ARG A 60 -9.28 5.18 -9.13
N LYS A 61 -8.95 4.32 -8.16
CA LYS A 61 -9.39 4.41 -6.75
C LYS A 61 -8.49 5.35 -5.96
N ILE A 62 -9.08 6.14 -5.07
CA ILE A 62 -8.34 7.09 -4.25
C ILE A 62 -7.97 6.44 -2.93
N ARG A 63 -6.67 6.45 -2.60
CA ARG A 63 -6.15 6.02 -1.30
C ARG A 63 -5.30 7.13 -0.72
N THR A 64 -5.61 7.55 0.50
CA THR A 64 -4.91 8.67 1.14
C THR A 64 -3.52 8.21 1.61
N PRO A 65 -2.51 9.11 1.65
CA PRO A 65 -1.19 8.77 2.17
C PRO A 65 -1.19 8.23 3.60
N LYS A 66 -2.21 8.56 4.41
CA LYS A 66 -2.43 8.01 5.76
C LYS A 66 -2.88 6.55 5.73
N GLN A 67 -3.83 6.21 4.85
CA GLN A 67 -4.24 4.82 4.62
C GLN A 67 -3.05 3.98 4.13
N ILE A 68 -2.24 4.51 3.20
CA ILE A 68 -1.01 3.84 2.74
C ILE A 68 -0.04 3.59 3.91
N ALA A 69 0.16 4.59 4.78
CA ALA A 69 1.05 4.44 5.93
C ALA A 69 0.60 3.31 6.87
N SER A 70 -0.70 3.29 7.20
CA SER A 70 -1.30 2.24 8.04
C SER A 70 -1.16 0.87 7.39
N HIS A 71 -1.44 0.77 6.09
CA HIS A 71 -1.36 -0.50 5.35
C HIS A 71 0.06 -1.04 5.28
N ILE A 72 1.06 -0.19 5.03
CA ILE A 72 2.48 -0.58 5.08
C ILE A 72 2.85 -1.17 6.45
N GLN A 73 2.35 -0.56 7.54
CA GLN A 73 2.66 -1.06 8.88
C GLN A 73 2.06 -2.45 9.11
N VAL A 74 0.80 -2.67 8.71
CA VAL A 74 0.15 -3.98 8.79
C VAL A 74 0.87 -4.99 7.90
N TRP A 75 1.21 -4.61 6.67
CA TRP A 75 1.96 -5.44 5.72
C TRP A 75 3.31 -5.88 6.29
N LYS A 76 4.10 -4.96 6.86
CA LYS A 76 5.37 -5.29 7.53
C LYS A 76 5.21 -6.26 8.69
N LYS A 77 4.18 -6.07 9.53
CA LYS A 77 3.88 -7.00 10.63
C LYS A 77 3.53 -8.40 10.11
N LYS A 78 2.77 -8.49 9.01
CA LYS A 78 2.46 -9.77 8.36
C LYS A 78 3.73 -10.45 7.84
N GLN A 79 4.61 -9.71 7.15
CA GLN A 79 5.89 -10.23 6.64
C GLN A 79 6.82 -10.71 7.76
N LEU A 80 6.98 -9.92 8.83
CA LEU A 80 7.78 -10.30 10.00
C LEU A 80 7.22 -11.54 10.70
N LYS A 81 5.89 -11.68 10.77
CA LYS A 81 5.23 -12.86 11.34
C LYS A 81 5.46 -14.12 10.49
N SER A 82 5.41 -14.01 9.16
CA SER A 82 5.72 -15.15 8.28
C SER A 82 7.18 -15.59 8.39
N GLU A 83 8.12 -14.65 8.48
CA GLU A 83 9.55 -14.95 8.66
C GLU A 83 9.83 -15.58 10.02
N SER A 84 9.23 -15.07 11.10
CA SER A 84 9.44 -15.59 12.46
C SER A 84 8.83 -16.97 12.72
N ILE A 85 7.86 -17.41 11.92
CA ILE A 85 7.34 -18.78 11.98
C ILE A 85 8.31 -19.78 11.32
N GLN A 86 9.09 -19.36 10.32
CA GLN A 86 10.10 -20.22 9.69
C GLN A 86 11.29 -20.53 10.62
N VAL A 87 11.63 -19.64 11.56
CA VAL A 87 12.77 -19.84 12.48
C VAL A 87 12.43 -20.68 13.73
N ARG A 88 11.18 -21.16 13.86
CA ARG A 88 10.69 -21.82 15.08
C ARG A 88 10.44 -23.32 14.94
N PHE A 89 10.82 -23.89 13.79
CA PHE A 89 10.87 -25.33 13.55
C PHE A 89 12.35 -25.75 13.36
N GLU A 90 13.10 -25.75 14.46
CA GLU A 90 14.37 -26.47 14.61
C GLU A 90 14.49 -26.94 16.07
#